data_AF-S5TF41-F1
#
_entry.id   AF-S5TF41-F1
#
_cell.length_a   1.000
_cell.length_b   1.000
_cell.length_c   1.000
_cell.angle_alpha   90.00
_cell.angle_beta   90.00
_cell.angle_gamma   90.00
#
_symmetry.space_group_name_H-M   'P 1'
#
loop_
_entity.id
_entity.type
_entity.pdbx_description
1 polymer ?
#
loop_
_entity_poly.entity_id
_entity_poly.type
_entity_poly.pdbx_seq_one_letter_code
_entity_poly.pdbx_strand_id
1 'polypeptide(L)'
;MGDRRTLLEHARLGERYRAEAQADGFRAPVMGCGDRLGEEGEQRGFTTEVLSDATGAINLSNSAGAADAKTVHTTMMALLNSNLAAVGTSGQWIDAVRDNTPLERSNLVESAVNGAEATAQ
;
A
#
# COMPACT_ATOMS: atom_id res chain seq x y z
N MET A 1 -7.40 5.39 35.41
CA MET A 1 -8.04 4.12 35.78
C MET A 1 -9.41 4.11 35.10
N GLY A 2 -9.47 3.70 33.83
CA GLY A 2 -10.71 3.70 33.07
C GLY A 2 -11.63 2.59 33.57
N ASP A 3 -12.88 2.94 33.87
CA ASP A 3 -13.89 1.99 34.33
C ASP A 3 -14.04 0.86 33.31
N ARG A 4 -14.08 -0.39 33.80
CA ARG A 4 -14.25 -1.61 33.00
C ARG A 4 -15.50 -1.54 32.12
N ARG A 5 -16.50 -0.77 32.55
CA ARG A 5 -17.71 -0.50 31.77
C ARG A 5 -17.43 0.29 30.48
N THR A 6 -16.61 1.34 30.58
CA THR A 6 -16.20 2.17 29.45
C THR A 6 -15.36 1.38 28.45
N LEU A 7 -14.44 0.53 28.93
CA LEU A 7 -13.62 -0.32 28.05
C LEU A 7 -14.46 -1.34 27.26
N LEU A 8 -15.52 -1.89 27.87
CA LEU A 8 -16.43 -2.81 27.19
C LEU A 8 -17.35 -2.10 26.18
N GLU A 9 -17.75 -0.86 26.43
CA GLU A 9 -18.49 -0.07 25.44
C GLU A 9 -17.62 0.31 24.24
N HIS A 10 -16.38 0.72 24.46
CA HIS A 10 -15.43 0.98 23.38
C HIS A 10 -15.12 -0.29 22.56
N ALA A 11 -15.00 -1.46 23.21
CA ALA A 11 -14.81 -2.73 22.50
C ALA A 11 -16.02 -3.11 21.63
N ARG A 12 -17.24 -2.94 22.16
CA ARG A 12 -18.49 -3.21 21.42
C ARG A 12 -18.73 -2.21 20.28
N LEU A 13 -18.38 -0.94 20.48
CA LEU A 13 -18.38 0.07 19.42
C LEU A 13 -17.39 -0.30 18.31
N GLY A 14 -16.20 -0.79 18.66
CA GLY A 14 -15.21 -1.28 17.71
C GLY A 14 -15.67 -2.52 16.92
N GLU A 15 -16.39 -3.44 17.55
CA GLU A 15 -16.96 -4.61 16.87
C GLU A 15 -18.15 -4.27 15.95
N ARG A 16 -19.00 -3.31 16.35
CA ARG A 16 -20.08 -2.82 15.47
C ARG A 16 -19.55 -2.05 14.26
N TYR A 17 -18.54 -1.20 14.46
CA TYR A 17 -17.89 -0.49 13.37
C TYR A 17 -17.21 -1.45 12.38
N ARG A 18 -16.65 -2.58 12.86
CA ARG A 18 -16.12 -3.67 12.01
C ARG A 18 -17.19 -4.37 11.18
N ALA A 19 -18.39 -4.53 11.71
CA ALA A 19 -19.49 -5.19 11.00
C ALA A 19 -20.10 -4.29 9.92
N GLU A 20 -20.21 -2.98 10.17
CA GLU A 20 -20.76 -2.01 9.21
C GLU A 20 -19.78 -1.70 8.06
N ALA A 21 -18.47 -1.55 8.34
CA ALA A 21 -17.47 -1.30 7.30
C ALA A 21 -17.31 -2.45 6.29
N GLN A 22 -17.60 -3.69 6.70
CA GLN A 22 -17.58 -4.87 5.83
C GLN A 22 -18.82 -4.96 4.94
N ALA A 23 -19.95 -4.36 5.35
CA ALA A 23 -21.24 -4.48 4.66
C ALA A 23 -21.39 -3.53 3.47
N ASP A 24 -20.75 -2.35 3.52
CA ASP A 24 -20.98 -1.28 2.52
C ASP A 24 -19.96 -1.26 1.36
N GLY A 25 -18.99 -2.17 1.34
CA GLY A 25 -17.97 -2.22 0.27
C GLY A 25 -17.12 -0.93 0.16
N PHE A 26 -17.21 -0.05 1.15
CA PHE A 26 -16.51 1.23 1.16
C PHE A 26 -15.03 1.00 1.52
N ARG A 27 -14.21 0.94 0.47
CA ARG A 27 -12.75 0.88 0.58
C ARG A 27 -12.25 2.28 0.98
N ALA A 28 -11.87 2.44 2.24
CA ALA A 28 -11.29 3.70 2.71
C ALA A 28 -9.97 3.99 1.95
N PRO A 29 -9.80 5.18 1.32
CA PRO A 29 -8.51 5.58 0.77
C PRO A 29 -7.57 5.89 1.93
N VAL A 30 -6.55 5.06 2.13
CA VAL A 30 -5.48 5.36 3.10
C VAL A 30 -4.47 6.31 2.46
N MET A 31 -4.74 7.61 2.60
CA MET A 31 -3.68 8.63 2.60
C MET A 31 -3.54 9.12 4.04
N GLY A 32 -2.48 8.69 4.73
CA GLY A 32 -2.22 9.09 6.11
C GLY A 32 -0.73 9.32 6.33
N CYS A 33 -0.36 10.57 6.63
CA CYS A 33 1.01 11.04 6.90
C CYS A 33 1.56 10.59 8.28
N GLY A 34 1.18 9.40 8.75
CA GLY A 34 1.53 8.89 10.08
C GLY A 34 2.09 7.48 9.99
N ASP A 35 3.28 7.28 10.58
CA ASP A 35 4.19 6.12 10.50
C ASP A 35 3.63 4.76 10.97
N ARG A 36 2.31 4.59 11.11
CA ARG A 36 1.66 3.37 11.62
C ARG A 36 0.82 2.62 10.58
N LEU A 37 0.36 3.28 9.52
CA LEU A 37 -0.64 2.68 8.60
C LEU A 37 -0.03 1.83 7.47
N GLY A 38 1.30 1.88 7.28
CA GLY A 38 1.98 1.11 6.24
C GLY A 38 2.17 -0.37 6.59
N GLU A 39 2.56 -0.67 7.83
CA GLU A 39 2.84 -2.06 8.29
C GLU A 39 1.57 -2.81 8.71
N GLU A 40 0.51 -2.10 9.12
CA GLU A 40 -0.74 -2.71 9.57
C GLU A 40 -1.65 -3.16 8.42
N GLY A 41 -1.39 -2.76 7.17
CA GLY A 41 -2.22 -3.11 6.01
C GLY A 41 -2.23 -4.61 5.72
N GLU A 42 -1.05 -5.21 5.56
CA GLU A 42 -0.93 -6.65 5.27
C GLU A 42 -1.33 -7.54 6.46
N GLN A 43 -0.96 -7.14 7.68
CA GLN A 43 -1.32 -7.90 8.89
C GLN A 43 -2.82 -7.88 9.19
N ARG A 44 -3.58 -6.94 8.62
CA ARG A 44 -5.03 -6.81 8.79
C ARG A 44 -5.84 -7.18 7.55
N GLY A 45 -5.20 -7.70 6.50
CA GLY A 45 -5.86 -8.17 5.27
C GLY A 45 -6.35 -7.04 4.35
N PHE A 46 -5.82 -5.81 4.50
CA PHE A 46 -6.11 -4.73 3.57
C PHE A 46 -5.28 -4.85 2.31
N THR A 47 -5.90 -4.54 1.16
CA THR A 47 -5.15 -4.37 -0.09
C THR A 47 -4.58 -2.96 -0.14
N THR A 48 -3.28 -2.85 -0.29
CA THR A 48 -2.58 -1.56 -0.42
C THR A 48 -2.45 -1.18 -1.90
N GLU A 49 -2.78 0.06 -2.23
CA GLU A 49 -2.62 0.64 -3.58
C GLU A 49 -1.69 1.86 -3.47
N VAL A 50 -0.72 1.96 -4.37
CA VAL A 50 0.31 3.04 -4.39
C VAL A 50 0.30 3.73 -5.75
N LEU A 51 0.26 5.07 -5.71
CA LEU A 51 0.25 5.91 -6.89
C LEU A 51 1.67 6.36 -7.24
N SER A 52 2.21 5.90 -8.36
CA SER A 52 3.58 6.18 -8.77
C SER A 52 3.80 7.65 -9.15
N ASP A 53 2.79 8.34 -9.66
CA ASP A 53 2.83 9.75 -10.05
C ASP A 53 2.46 10.72 -8.91
N ALA A 54 1.94 10.21 -7.80
CA ALA A 54 1.66 10.99 -6.59
C ALA A 54 2.65 10.70 -5.45
N THR A 55 3.69 9.90 -5.72
CA THR A 55 4.79 9.62 -4.79
C THR A 55 6.12 10.06 -5.38
N GLY A 56 7.10 10.35 -4.52
CA GLY A 56 8.42 10.81 -4.94
C GLY A 56 9.49 10.28 -4.01
N ALA A 57 10.74 10.34 -4.47
CA ALA A 57 11.91 10.04 -3.65
C ALA A 57 12.89 11.21 -3.69
N ILE A 58 13.88 11.16 -2.79
CA ILE A 58 14.99 12.11 -2.71
C ILE A 58 16.29 11.41 -3.09
N ASN A 59 17.31 12.20 -3.46
CA ASN A 59 18.66 11.66 -3.62
C ASN A 59 19.16 11.14 -2.27
N LEU A 60 19.73 9.94 -2.27
CA LEU A 60 20.32 9.32 -1.08
C LEU A 60 21.84 9.25 -1.24
N SER A 61 22.56 9.65 -0.20
CA SER A 61 24.01 9.45 -0.10
C SER A 61 24.39 9.23 1.36
N ASN A 62 25.00 8.08 1.65
CA ASN A 62 25.44 7.69 2.98
C ASN A 62 26.62 6.70 2.88
N SER A 63 27.06 6.14 4.01
CA SER A 63 28.18 5.20 4.06
C SER A 63 27.97 3.89 3.28
N ALA A 64 26.72 3.52 2.95
CA ALA A 64 26.39 2.34 2.16
C ALA A 64 26.35 2.62 0.64
N GLY A 65 26.39 3.88 0.21
CA GLY A 65 26.41 4.25 -1.20
C GLY A 65 25.64 5.53 -1.52
N ALA A 66 25.45 5.78 -2.81
CA ALA A 66 24.64 6.88 -3.31
C ALA A 66 23.71 6.42 -4.44
N ALA A 67 22.49 6.96 -4.46
CA ALA A 67 21.51 6.73 -5.51
C ALA A 67 20.72 8.02 -5.75
N ASP A 68 20.40 8.30 -7.02
CA ASP A 68 19.55 9.43 -7.35
C ASP A 68 18.07 9.13 -7.02
N ALA A 69 17.28 10.20 -6.91
CA ALA A 69 15.86 10.15 -6.60
C ALA A 69 15.08 9.26 -7.59
N LYS A 70 15.45 9.27 -8.87
CA LYS A 70 14.75 8.49 -9.90
C LYS A 70 14.97 7.00 -9.66
N THR A 71 16.22 6.57 -9.47
CA THR A 71 16.55 5.17 -9.17
C THR A 71 15.82 4.71 -7.92
N VAL A 72 15.90 5.46 -6.82
CA VAL A 72 15.23 5.12 -5.56
C VAL A 72 13.73 4.96 -5.77
N HIS A 73 13.09 5.93 -6.42
CA HIS A 73 11.66 5.90 -6.70
C HIS A 73 11.28 4.68 -7.55
N THR A 74 11.96 4.45 -8.68
CA THR A 74 11.64 3.34 -9.58
C THR A 74 11.86 1.97 -8.95
N THR A 75 12.94 1.81 -8.16
CA THR A 75 13.21 0.56 -7.45
C THR A 75 12.17 0.30 -6.37
N MET A 76 11.76 1.33 -5.64
CA MET A 76 10.70 1.20 -4.64
C MET A 76 9.36 0.82 -5.29
N MET A 77 9.00 1.43 -6.42
CA MET A 77 7.77 1.07 -7.16
C MET A 77 7.78 -0.40 -7.61
N ALA A 78 8.91 -0.88 -8.16
CA ALA A 78 9.05 -2.28 -8.54
C ALA A 78 8.95 -3.22 -7.33
N LEU A 79 9.61 -2.88 -6.21
CA LEU A 79 9.57 -3.66 -4.99
C LEU A 79 8.14 -3.74 -4.42
N LEU A 80 7.44 -2.60 -4.34
CA LEU A 80 6.07 -2.54 -3.86
C LEU A 80 5.14 -3.38 -4.74
N ASN A 81 5.23 -3.23 -6.07
CA ASN A 81 4.38 -3.97 -7.00
C ASN A 81 4.65 -5.48 -7.03
N SER A 82 5.84 -5.91 -6.58
CA SER A 82 6.23 -7.32 -6.58
C SER A 82 5.46 -8.16 -5.55
N ASN A 83 4.96 -7.55 -4.46
CA ASN A 83 4.24 -8.32 -3.44
C ASN A 83 3.39 -7.47 -2.48
N LEU A 84 3.81 -6.23 -2.21
CA LEU A 84 3.33 -5.45 -1.05
C LEU A 84 2.16 -4.52 -1.38
N ALA A 85 2.01 -4.11 -2.64
CA ALA A 85 0.95 -3.19 -3.08
C ALA A 85 0.64 -3.34 -4.58
N ALA A 86 -0.54 -2.88 -5.00
CA ALA A 86 -0.81 -2.61 -6.41
C ALA A 86 -0.25 -1.23 -6.77
N VAL A 87 0.67 -1.15 -7.72
CA VAL A 87 1.25 0.14 -8.14
C VAL A 87 0.62 0.57 -9.46
N GLY A 88 0.05 1.77 -9.50
CA GLY A 88 -0.54 2.37 -10.70
C GLY A 88 -0.34 3.88 -10.75
N THR A 89 -0.74 4.51 -11.84
CA THR A 89 -0.84 5.98 -11.92
C THR A 89 -2.15 6.47 -11.33
N SER A 90 -2.22 7.75 -10.98
CA SER A 90 -3.46 8.39 -10.52
C SER A 90 -4.56 8.28 -11.56
N GLY A 91 -4.23 8.33 -12.85
CA GLY A 91 -5.18 8.12 -13.95
C GLY A 91 -5.77 6.70 -13.95
N GLN A 92 -4.90 5.67 -13.93
CA GLN A 92 -5.33 4.28 -13.84
C GLN A 92 -6.17 4.00 -12.59
N TRP A 93 -5.81 4.63 -11.47
CA TRP A 93 -6.57 4.51 -10.24
C TRP A 93 -7.96 5.14 -10.34
N ILE A 94 -8.09 6.32 -10.95
CA ILE A 94 -9.39 6.97 -11.20
C ILE A 94 -10.29 6.07 -12.05
N ASP A 95 -9.74 5.45 -13.09
CA ASP A 95 -10.49 4.56 -13.97
C ASP A 95 -10.89 3.27 -13.25
N ALA A 96 -9.97 2.67 -12.49
CA ALA A 96 -10.24 1.49 -11.66
C ALA A 96 -11.38 1.75 -10.63
N VAL A 97 -11.38 2.92 -10.00
CA VAL A 97 -12.44 3.35 -9.08
C VAL A 97 -13.78 3.52 -9.81
N ARG A 98 -13.79 4.10 -11.01
CA ARG A 98 -15.02 4.28 -11.81
C ARG A 98 -15.62 2.95 -12.25
N ASP A 99 -14.76 2.01 -12.64
CA ASP A 99 -15.16 0.70 -13.13
C ASP A 99 -15.40 -0.30 -12.00
N ASN A 100 -15.16 0.11 -10.74
CA ASN A 100 -15.21 -0.73 -9.55
C ASN A 100 -14.33 -2.00 -9.69
N THR A 101 -13.16 -1.83 -10.30
CA THR A 101 -12.16 -2.89 -10.50
C THR A 101 -10.91 -2.61 -9.66
N PRO A 102 -10.22 -3.64 -9.16
CA PRO A 102 -8.96 -3.44 -8.46
C PRO A 102 -7.83 -3.16 -9.45
N LEU A 103 -6.83 -2.37 -9.03
CA LEU A 103 -5.57 -2.28 -9.75
C LEU A 103 -4.87 -3.64 -9.79
N GLU A 104 -4.22 -3.92 -10.92
CA GLU A 104 -3.47 -5.16 -11.14
C GLU A 104 -2.26 -5.22 -10.19
N ARG A 105 -2.07 -6.37 -9.53
CA ARG A 105 -0.90 -6.66 -8.71
C ARG A 105 -0.03 -7.68 -9.42
N SER A 106 1.28 -7.47 -9.37
CA SER A 106 2.23 -8.52 -9.70
C SER A 106 2.51 -9.39 -8.47
N ASN A 107 3.44 -10.33 -8.63
CA ASN A 107 3.88 -11.26 -7.61
C ASN A 107 5.41 -11.48 -7.71
N LEU A 108 5.99 -12.02 -6.64
CA LEU A 108 7.44 -12.19 -6.52
C LEU A 108 8.02 -13.09 -7.61
N VAL A 109 7.31 -14.14 -8.01
CA VAL A 109 7.79 -15.10 -9.01
C VAL A 109 7.89 -14.43 -10.37
N GLU A 110 6.81 -13.78 -10.80
CA GLU A 110 6.78 -13.02 -12.05
C GLU A 110 7.82 -11.90 -12.07
N SER A 111 7.94 -11.14 -10.98
CA SER A 111 8.93 -10.07 -10.86
C SER A 111 10.37 -10.59 -10.94
N ALA A 112 10.65 -11.74 -10.34
CA ALA A 112 11.98 -12.35 -10.36
C ALA A 112 12.35 -12.88 -11.74
N VAL A 113 11.41 -13.54 -12.45
CA VAL A 113 11.61 -14.01 -13.82
C VAL A 113 11.87 -12.84 -14.75
N ASN A 114 10.98 -11.84 -14.74
CA ASN A 114 11.10 -10.66 -15.60
C ASN A 114 12.38 -9.86 -15.31
N GLY A 115 12.78 -9.76 -14.03
CA GLY A 115 14.02 -9.09 -13.63
C GLY A 115 15.29 -9.84 -14.07
N ALA A 116 15.28 -11.17 -14.05
CA ALA A 116 16.38 -11.98 -14.56
C ALA A 116 16.52 -11.83 -16.09
N GLU A 117 15.41 -11.79 -16.82
CA GLU A 117 15.42 -11.59 -18.28
C GLU A 117 15.92 -10.19 -18.66
N ALA A 118 15.46 -9.15 -17.95
CA ALA A 118 15.82 -7.76 -18.24
C ALA A 118 17.30 -7.42 -17.95
N THR A 119 17.96 -8.17 -17.07
CA THR A 119 19.37 -7.95 -16.69
C THR A 119 20.35 -8.89 -17.39
N ALA A 120 19.85 -9.89 -18.12
CA ALA A 120 20.65 -10.82 -18.91
C ALA A 120 21.00 -10.30 -20.32
N GLN A 121 20.42 -9.17 -20.74
CA GLN A 121 20.68 -8.48 -22.02
C GLN A 121 21.70 -7.36 -21.86
#